data_AF-A0A932RHF1-F1
#
_entry.id   AF-A0A932RHF1-F1
#
_cell.length_a   1.000
_cell.length_b   1.000
_cell.length_c   1.000
_cell.angle_alpha   90.00
_cell.angle_beta   90.00
_cell.angle_gamma   90.00
#
_symmetry.space_group_name_H-M   'P 1'
#
loop_
_entity.id
_entity.type
_entity.pdbx_description
1 polymer ?
#
loop_
_entity_poly.entity_id
_entity_poly.type
_entity_poly.pdbx_seq_one_letter_code
_entity_poly.pdbx_strand_id
1 'polypeptide(L)'
;MGEQYKPEGFTIRDRRSRSDASSSPETSSPDTQETLTPEEKREIGDAPRSAAAATGAAEQHLHEVTFATFILSLSTSAVVSLGEIPDPSMGKLAINLEHAKQIIDILGIIKNKTLGNLQKEEEALLNGLLYDLRMKYLQKINPVKL
;
A
#
# COMPACT_ATOMS: atom_id res chain seq x y z
N MET A 1 37.27 48.90 -8.26
CA MET A 1 37.28 47.54 -8.85
C MET A 1 36.01 46.86 -8.38
N GLY A 2 35.23 46.28 -9.27
CA GLY A 2 33.95 45.64 -8.94
C GLY A 2 33.58 44.67 -10.04
N GLU A 3 33.22 43.45 -9.67
CA GLU A 3 33.11 42.32 -10.60
C GLU A 3 31.81 42.36 -11.41
N GLN A 4 31.95 42.18 -12.72
CA GLN A 4 30.81 42.01 -13.62
C GLN A 4 30.31 40.56 -13.52
N TYR A 5 29.24 40.33 -12.77
CA TYR A 5 28.58 39.03 -12.75
C TYR A 5 27.94 38.74 -14.11
N LYS A 6 28.47 37.74 -14.81
CA LYS A 6 28.05 37.35 -16.16
C LYS A 6 27.30 36.02 -16.07
N PRO A 7 25.96 35.98 -16.27
CA PRO A 7 25.22 34.72 -16.20
C PRO A 7 25.51 33.86 -17.43
N GLU A 8 26.27 32.78 -17.24
CA GLU A 8 26.47 31.74 -18.26
C GLU A 8 25.14 31.07 -18.62
N GLY A 9 24.83 30.99 -19.92
CA GLY A 9 23.51 30.59 -20.42
C GLY A 9 23.29 29.08 -20.40
N PHE A 10 22.50 28.58 -19.44
CA PHE A 10 22.17 27.16 -19.36
C PHE A 10 21.21 26.71 -20.48
N THR A 11 21.65 25.74 -21.30
CA THR A 11 20.86 25.21 -22.42
C THR A 11 20.19 23.89 -22.04
N ILE A 12 18.88 23.92 -21.77
CA ILE A 12 18.07 22.71 -21.57
C ILE A 12 17.86 22.03 -22.93
N ARG A 13 18.60 20.95 -23.19
CA ARG A 13 18.32 20.05 -24.32
C ARG A 13 17.26 19.03 -23.91
N ASP A 14 15.99 19.32 -24.21
CA ASP A 14 14.93 18.32 -24.14
C ASP A 14 15.27 17.16 -25.12
N ARG A 15 15.10 15.91 -24.65
CA ARG A 15 15.42 14.68 -25.39
C ARG A 15 14.20 13.75 -25.53
N ARG A 16 12.99 14.30 -25.57
CA ARG A 16 11.76 13.56 -25.88
C ARG A 16 11.75 13.11 -27.34
N SER A 17 12.37 11.96 -27.58
CA SER A 17 12.33 11.24 -28.86
C SER A 17 10.88 11.08 -29.32
N ARG A 18 10.61 11.36 -30.61
CA ARG A 18 9.25 11.35 -31.15
C ARG A 18 9.23 11.03 -32.65
N SER A 19 9.31 9.74 -32.97
CA SER A 19 8.99 9.20 -34.30
C SER A 19 8.80 7.68 -34.25
N ASP A 20 7.59 7.21 -34.54
CA ASP A 20 7.34 5.80 -34.85
C ASP A 20 7.93 5.42 -36.22
N ALA A 21 8.54 4.24 -36.31
CA ALA A 21 8.72 3.52 -37.57
C ALA A 21 8.97 2.03 -37.29
N SER A 22 8.34 1.16 -38.08
CA SER A 22 8.49 -0.30 -38.02
C SER A 22 9.85 -0.80 -38.53
N SER A 23 10.38 -1.87 -37.93
CA SER A 23 10.53 -3.18 -38.61
C SER A 23 11.32 -4.21 -37.78
N SER A 24 10.70 -5.37 -37.57
CA SER A 24 11.29 -6.67 -37.21
C SER A 24 11.68 -7.42 -38.52
N PRO A 25 12.44 -8.54 -38.51
CA PRO A 25 12.65 -9.52 -37.44
C PRO A 25 14.14 -9.62 -37.00
N GLU A 26 14.80 -10.70 -36.59
CA GLU A 26 14.80 -12.12 -37.00
C GLU A 26 15.35 -13.09 -35.91
N THR A 27 15.55 -14.35 -36.30
CA THR A 27 16.04 -15.53 -35.55
C THR A 27 17.45 -15.35 -34.91
N SER A 28 17.97 -16.21 -34.01
CA SER A 28 17.86 -17.69 -33.91
C SER A 28 18.06 -18.28 -32.48
N SER A 29 17.69 -19.55 -32.34
CA SER A 29 17.92 -20.52 -31.24
C SER A 29 17.86 -21.94 -31.88
N PRO A 30 18.21 -23.08 -31.23
CA PRO A 30 18.41 -23.36 -29.79
C PRO A 30 19.93 -23.63 -29.47
N ASP A 31 20.47 -24.66 -28.80
CA ASP A 31 19.98 -25.95 -28.24
C ASP A 31 21.02 -26.61 -27.29
N THR A 32 20.70 -27.81 -26.80
CA THR A 32 21.52 -28.83 -26.08
C THR A 32 21.24 -28.95 -24.57
N GLN A 33 20.78 -30.14 -24.18
CA GLN A 33 20.57 -30.61 -22.81
C GLN A 33 21.64 -31.66 -22.45
N GLU A 34 22.08 -31.75 -21.19
CA GLU A 34 22.62 -32.95 -20.52
C GLU A 34 22.99 -32.60 -19.05
N THR A 35 23.15 -33.51 -18.08
CA THR A 35 22.37 -34.71 -17.72
C THR A 35 22.70 -35.13 -16.27
N LEU A 36 21.68 -35.62 -15.55
CA LEU A 36 21.66 -36.40 -14.29
C LEU A 36 22.94 -36.61 -13.44
N THR A 37 22.84 -36.29 -12.14
CA THR A 37 23.62 -36.86 -11.03
C THR A 37 23.32 -38.36 -10.82
N PRO A 38 24.17 -39.16 -10.15
CA PRO A 38 23.89 -39.47 -8.72
C PRO A 38 25.11 -39.83 -7.83
N GLU A 39 24.81 -40.18 -6.55
CA GLU A 39 25.61 -40.96 -5.58
C GLU A 39 26.94 -40.38 -4.99
N GLU A 40 27.36 -40.65 -3.75
CA GLU A 40 26.69 -41.09 -2.50
C GLU A 40 27.68 -41.00 -1.31
N LYS A 41 27.26 -40.56 -0.09
CA LYS A 41 27.62 -41.27 1.16
C LYS A 41 27.00 -40.77 2.48
N ARG A 42 26.72 -41.76 3.34
CA ARG A 42 26.68 -41.76 4.83
C ARG A 42 25.47 -41.13 5.52
N GLU A 43 24.48 -41.98 5.78
CA GLU A 43 23.74 -41.97 7.04
C GLU A 43 24.67 -42.20 8.26
N ILE A 44 24.31 -41.63 9.42
CA ILE A 44 24.61 -42.19 10.75
C ILE A 44 23.45 -41.86 11.71
N GLY A 45 22.84 -42.90 12.31
CA GLY A 45 22.43 -42.89 13.72
C GLY A 45 21.16 -42.14 14.14
N ASP A 46 20.04 -42.86 14.10
CA ASP A 46 18.90 -42.94 15.03
C ASP A 46 18.52 -41.77 15.99
N ALA A 47 17.22 -41.67 16.23
CA ALA A 47 16.54 -40.65 17.04
C ALA A 47 16.28 -41.16 18.49
N PRO A 48 15.43 -40.54 19.34
CA PRO A 48 14.82 -39.20 19.26
C PRO A 48 14.99 -38.36 20.54
N ARG A 49 14.73 -37.04 20.48
CA ARG A 49 14.32 -36.28 21.68
C ARG A 49 13.52 -35.00 21.42
N SER A 50 12.48 -34.84 22.25
CA SER A 50 11.67 -33.63 22.46
C SER A 50 10.96 -33.02 21.24
N ALA A 51 9.67 -33.35 21.11
CA ALA A 51 8.74 -32.47 20.42
C ALA A 51 8.43 -31.26 21.33
N ALA A 52 8.85 -30.06 20.92
CA ALA A 52 8.47 -28.80 21.54
C ALA A 52 8.42 -27.70 20.48
N ALA A 53 7.31 -26.95 20.43
CA ALA A 53 7.08 -25.79 19.58
C ALA A 53 7.57 -25.94 18.11
N ALA A 54 6.65 -26.39 17.23
CA ALA A 54 6.78 -26.10 15.81
C ALA A 54 6.84 -24.58 15.63
N THR A 55 8.05 -24.04 15.54
CA THR A 55 8.29 -22.62 15.25
C THR A 55 8.09 -22.42 13.77
N GLY A 56 6.83 -22.58 13.35
CA GLY A 56 6.29 -21.94 12.17
C GLY A 56 6.32 -20.44 12.42
N ALA A 57 7.52 -19.86 12.33
CA ALA A 57 7.67 -18.49 11.91
C ALA A 57 7.03 -18.43 10.52
N ALA A 58 5.72 -18.17 10.50
CA ALA A 58 5.01 -17.96 9.27
C ALA A 58 5.77 -16.87 8.52
N GLU A 59 6.24 -17.19 7.31
CA GLU A 59 6.76 -16.18 6.40
C GLU A 59 5.60 -15.23 6.15
N GLN A 60 5.57 -14.14 6.92
CA GLN A 60 4.59 -13.09 6.75
C GLN A 60 4.98 -12.36 5.47
N HIS A 61 4.58 -12.96 4.35
CA HIS A 61 4.42 -12.29 3.07
C HIS A 61 3.65 -11.02 3.37
N LEU A 62 4.38 -9.89 3.40
CA LEU A 62 3.80 -8.57 3.61
C LEU A 62 2.91 -8.33 2.39
N HIS A 63 1.60 -8.53 2.59
CA HIS A 63 0.63 -8.41 1.51
C HIS A 63 0.74 -6.98 0.96
N GLU A 64 0.97 -6.86 -0.35
CA GLU A 64 1.30 -5.59 -0.96
C GLU A 64 0.19 -4.56 -0.66
N VAL A 65 0.59 -3.44 -0.06
CA VAL A 65 -0.36 -2.43 0.42
C VAL A 65 -0.84 -1.59 -0.77
N THR A 66 -1.93 -2.03 -1.38
CA THR A 66 -2.63 -1.28 -2.40
C THR A 66 -3.29 -0.03 -1.82
N PHE A 67 -3.60 0.95 -2.68
CA PHE A 67 -4.32 2.15 -2.26
C PHE A 67 -5.66 1.79 -1.59
N ALA A 68 -6.39 0.81 -2.13
CA ALA A 68 -7.65 0.34 -1.56
C ALA A 68 -7.50 -0.23 -0.13
N THR A 69 -6.48 -1.07 0.14
CA THR A 69 -6.28 -1.61 1.49
C THR A 69 -5.76 -0.55 2.47
N PHE A 70 -4.93 0.39 2.01
CA PHE A 70 -4.50 1.54 2.81
C PHE A 70 -5.70 2.41 3.24
N ILE A 71 -6.53 2.85 2.30
CA ILE A 71 -7.72 3.67 2.58
C ILE A 71 -8.72 2.93 3.47
N LEU A 72 -8.91 1.62 3.27
CA LEU A 72 -9.77 0.79 4.13
C LEU A 72 -9.22 0.69 5.56
N SER A 73 -7.90 0.60 5.75
CA SER A 73 -7.28 0.58 7.09
C SER A 73 -7.49 1.90 7.84
N LEU A 74 -7.34 3.04 7.16
CA LEU A 74 -7.65 4.37 7.72
C LEU A 74 -9.13 4.46 8.09
N SER A 75 -10.03 4.05 7.19
CA SER A 75 -11.48 4.03 7.48
C SER A 75 -11.80 3.17 8.71
N THR A 76 -11.18 1.99 8.83
CA THR A 76 -11.36 1.10 9.99
C THR A 76 -10.91 1.78 11.29
N SER A 77 -9.78 2.49 11.28
CA SER A 77 -9.31 3.27 12.43
C SER A 77 -10.27 4.41 12.81
N ALA A 78 -10.88 5.08 11.82
CA ALA A 78 -11.90 6.09 12.06
C ALA A 78 -13.19 5.48 12.65
N VAL A 79 -13.64 4.32 12.16
CA VAL A 79 -14.82 3.59 12.69
C VAL A 79 -14.61 3.14 14.14
N VAL A 80 -13.43 2.62 14.49
CA VAL A 80 -13.05 2.33 15.88
C VAL A 80 -13.05 3.61 16.72
N SER A 81 -12.48 4.71 16.21
CA SER A 81 -12.44 6.01 16.91
C SER A 81 -13.82 6.66 17.09
N LEU A 82 -14.81 6.31 16.27
CA LEU A 82 -16.22 6.70 16.43
C LEU A 82 -16.98 5.83 17.47
N GLY A 83 -16.31 4.83 18.06
CA GLY A 83 -16.91 3.85 18.97
C GLY A 83 -17.98 2.99 18.32
N GLU A 84 -17.83 2.67 17.04
CA GLU A 84 -18.74 1.79 16.28
C GLU A 84 -18.33 0.31 16.37
N ILE A 85 -17.04 0.06 16.58
CA ILE A 85 -16.39 -1.26 16.69
C ILE A 85 -15.41 -1.17 17.88
N PRO A 86 -15.31 -2.19 18.76
CA PRO A 86 -14.35 -2.17 19.86
C PRO A 86 -12.90 -2.13 19.36
N ASP A 87 -12.03 -1.44 20.10
CA ASP A 87 -10.59 -1.42 19.82
C ASP A 87 -10.03 -2.85 19.96
N PRO A 88 -9.40 -3.43 18.92
CA PRO A 88 -8.88 -4.81 18.97
C PRO A 88 -7.74 -5.00 19.98
N SER A 89 -7.11 -3.92 20.43
CA SER A 89 -6.00 -3.90 21.40
C SER A 89 -6.48 -3.84 22.85
N MET A 90 -7.66 -3.23 23.10
CA MET A 90 -8.19 -3.02 24.46
C MET A 90 -9.51 -3.75 24.74
N GLY A 91 -10.18 -4.28 23.71
CA GLY A 91 -11.50 -4.92 23.83
C GLY A 91 -12.64 -3.97 24.23
N LYS A 92 -12.45 -2.65 24.10
CA LYS A 92 -13.35 -1.61 24.62
C LYS A 92 -13.82 -0.68 23.51
N LEU A 93 -15.06 -0.21 23.63
CA LEU A 93 -15.59 0.89 22.83
C LEU A 93 -15.09 2.21 23.44
N ALA A 94 -14.16 2.88 22.76
CA ALA A 94 -13.61 4.17 23.15
C ALA A 94 -13.91 5.20 22.06
N ILE A 95 -14.71 6.22 22.39
CA ILE A 95 -15.06 7.29 21.45
C ILE A 95 -14.00 8.39 21.53
N ASN A 96 -13.26 8.59 20.44
CA ASN A 96 -12.32 9.69 20.25
C ASN A 96 -12.68 10.46 18.96
N LEU A 97 -13.56 11.44 19.10
CA LEU A 97 -14.09 12.22 17.98
C LEU A 97 -13.00 13.08 17.31
N GLU A 98 -11.99 13.56 18.03
CA GLU A 98 -10.91 14.35 17.42
C GLU A 98 -10.03 13.48 16.51
N HIS A 99 -9.69 12.26 16.96
CA HIS A 99 -8.95 11.31 16.11
C HIS A 99 -9.78 10.84 14.90
N ALA A 100 -11.08 10.57 15.08
CA ALA A 100 -11.98 10.28 13.97
C ALA A 100 -12.04 11.42 12.95
N LYS A 101 -12.14 12.67 13.42
CA LYS A 101 -12.10 13.88 12.58
C LYS A 101 -10.77 14.00 11.84
N GLN A 102 -9.64 13.83 12.53
CA GLN A 102 -8.30 13.88 11.93
C GLN A 102 -8.16 12.88 10.78
N ILE A 103 -8.67 11.66 10.92
CA ILE A 103 -8.63 10.66 9.84
C ILE A 103 -9.55 11.05 8.67
N ILE A 104 -10.75 11.58 8.93
CA ILE A 104 -11.65 12.10 7.88
C ILE A 104 -11.01 13.26 7.11
N ASP A 105 -10.29 14.14 7.80
CA ASP A 105 -9.55 15.25 7.20
C ASP A 105 -8.36 14.74 6.37
N ILE A 106 -7.61 13.73 6.85
CA ILE A 106 -6.54 13.05 6.11
C ILE A 106 -7.08 12.39 4.82
N LEU A 107 -8.17 11.64 4.91
CA LEU A 107 -8.84 11.05 3.73
C LEU A 107 -9.30 12.13 2.75
N GLY A 108 -9.75 13.29 3.26
CA GLY A 108 -10.08 14.46 2.45
C GLY A 108 -8.86 15.07 1.75
N ILE A 109 -7.71 15.16 2.42
CA ILE A 109 -6.44 15.62 1.83
C ILE A 109 -5.99 14.63 0.75
N ILE A 110 -6.03 13.32 1.03
CA ILE A 110 -5.66 12.28 0.05
C ILE A 110 -6.52 12.42 -1.21
N LYS A 111 -7.86 12.46 -1.08
CA LYS A 111 -8.76 12.66 -2.23
C LYS A 111 -8.34 13.86 -3.08
N ASN A 112 -8.10 15.01 -2.46
CA ASN A 112 -7.73 16.23 -3.18
C ASN A 112 -6.34 16.16 -3.83
N LYS A 113 -5.41 15.35 -3.29
CA LYS A 113 -4.06 15.16 -3.82
C LYS A 113 -3.97 14.06 -4.89
N THR A 114 -4.90 13.11 -4.93
CA THR A 114 -4.93 12.03 -5.91
C THR A 114 -5.92 12.26 -7.07
N LEU A 115 -6.62 13.40 -7.13
CA LEU A 115 -7.50 13.75 -8.26
C LEU A 115 -6.80 13.55 -9.62
N GLY A 116 -7.48 12.90 -10.55
CA GLY A 116 -6.94 12.57 -11.88
C GLY A 116 -5.93 11.42 -11.91
N ASN A 117 -5.56 10.82 -10.77
CA ASN A 117 -4.60 9.71 -10.66
C ASN A 117 -5.23 8.41 -10.12
N LEU A 118 -6.51 8.44 -9.71
CA LEU A 118 -7.25 7.26 -9.23
C LEU A 118 -7.93 6.50 -10.37
N GLN A 119 -8.07 5.19 -10.20
CA GLN A 119 -9.01 4.37 -10.95
C GLN A 119 -10.46 4.68 -10.51
N LYS A 120 -11.47 4.33 -11.32
CA LYS A 120 -12.88 4.65 -11.02
C LYS A 120 -13.36 3.97 -9.74
N GLU A 121 -12.86 2.76 -9.53
CA GLU A 121 -13.13 1.87 -8.41
C GLU A 121 -12.55 2.44 -7.11
N GLU A 122 -11.33 2.99 -7.18
CA GLU A 122 -10.66 3.67 -6.07
C GLU A 122 -11.31 5.02 -5.73
N GLU A 123 -11.70 5.80 -6.75
CA GLU A 123 -12.45 7.03 -6.54
C GLU A 123 -13.83 6.75 -5.91
N ALA A 124 -14.57 5.75 -6.40
CA ALA A 124 -15.85 5.35 -5.85
C ALA A 124 -15.72 4.89 -4.38
N LEU A 125 -14.72 4.05 -4.09
CA LEU A 125 -14.39 3.60 -2.73
C LEU A 125 -14.09 4.78 -1.80
N LEU A 126 -13.17 5.66 -2.18
CA LEU A 126 -12.77 6.81 -1.35
C LEU A 126 -13.92 7.82 -1.15
N ASN A 127 -14.77 8.01 -2.16
CA ASN A 127 -15.97 8.85 -2.07
C ASN A 127 -17.01 8.27 -1.11
N GLY A 128 -17.31 6.96 -1.20
CA GLY A 128 -18.24 6.27 -0.31
C GLY A 128 -17.77 6.34 1.15
N LEU A 129 -16.52 5.94 1.41
CA LEU A 129 -15.95 5.96 2.77
C LEU A 129 -15.92 7.39 3.35
N LEU A 130 -15.58 8.41 2.56
CA LEU A 130 -15.66 9.80 3.02
C LEU A 130 -17.08 10.26 3.33
N TYR A 131 -18.09 9.79 2.60
CA TYR A 131 -19.49 10.10 2.90
C TYR A 131 -19.94 9.42 4.21
N ASP A 132 -19.74 8.10 4.31
CA ASP A 132 -20.19 7.30 5.46
C ASP A 132 -19.55 7.75 6.77
N LEU A 133 -18.22 7.96 6.78
CA LEU A 133 -17.49 8.43 7.96
C LEU A 133 -17.96 9.83 8.40
N ARG A 134 -18.26 10.73 7.45
CA ARG A 134 -18.79 12.06 7.76
C ARG A 134 -20.20 11.98 8.31
N MET A 135 -21.08 11.15 7.75
CA MET A 135 -22.44 10.97 8.28
C MET A 135 -22.42 10.40 9.71
N LYS A 136 -21.59 9.38 9.96
CA LYS A 136 -21.39 8.82 11.31
C LYS A 136 -20.81 9.86 12.27
N TYR A 137 -19.80 10.63 11.85
CA TYR A 137 -19.24 11.71 12.67
C TYR A 137 -20.29 12.77 13.03
N LEU A 138 -21.11 13.22 12.06
CA LEU A 138 -22.19 14.17 12.30
C LEU A 138 -23.22 13.64 13.31
N GLN A 139 -23.58 12.36 13.24
CA GLN A 139 -24.49 11.72 14.21
C GLN A 139 -23.91 11.65 15.63
N LYS A 140 -22.59 11.52 15.79
CA LYS A 140 -21.92 11.49 17.10
C LYS A 140 -21.75 12.88 17.72
N ILE A 141 -21.46 13.93 16.92
CA ILE A 141 -21.35 15.31 17.44
C ILE A 141 -22.71 15.96 17.69
N ASN A 142 -23.73 15.60 16.91
CA ASN A 142 -25.09 16.11 17.04
C ASN A 142 -26.07 14.94 17.23
N PRO A 143 -26.07 14.29 18.42
CA PRO A 143 -26.99 13.20 18.71
C PRO A 143 -28.43 13.73 18.70
N VAL A 144 -29.20 13.31 17.69
CA VAL A 144 -30.62 13.64 17.56
C VAL A 144 -31.36 13.05 18.76
N LYS A 145 -31.73 13.91 19.72
CA LYS A 145 -32.59 13.55 20.83
C LYS A 145 -34.01 13.35 20.31
N LEU A 146 -34.42 12.08 20.23
CA LEU A 146 -35.80 11.63 20.16
C LEU A 146 -36.36 11.52 21.59
#